data_AF-A0A955JU74-F1
#
_entry.id   AF-A0A955JU74-F1
#
_cell.length_a   1.000
_cell.length_b   1.000
_cell.length_c   1.000
_cell.angle_alpha   90.00
_cell.angle_beta   90.00
_cell.angle_gamma   90.00
#
_symmetry.space_group_name_H-M   'P 1'
#
loop_
_entity.id
_entity.type
_entity.pdbx_description
1 polymer ?
#
loop_
_entity_poly.entity_id
_entity_poly.type
_entity_poly.pdbx_seq_one_letter_code
_entity_poly.pdbx_strand_id
1 'polypeptide(L)'
;MFQIDDNFLASAGYNVASLSEAQKQQYIDEFTAEANERISERLVSELDDQQIEEFNEIQENPERAKNWLNEFHAGYHDKEEYRQILEGTGSEDDAATFYAAALWMNDAVPRYGELIQEELDNYLAQLVKMREAADAIASN
;
A
#
# COMPACT_ATOMS: atom_id res chain seq x y z
N MET A 1 0.21 7.67 0.81
CA MET A 1 0.75 6.37 1.25
C MET A 1 0.50 6.29 2.75
N PHE A 2 -0.13 5.22 3.22
CA PHE A 2 -0.23 4.99 4.66
C PHE A 2 1.12 4.56 5.20
N GLN A 3 1.39 4.86 6.46
CA GLN A 3 2.67 4.56 7.08
C GLN A 3 2.42 3.79 8.37
N ILE A 4 3.01 2.59 8.44
CA ILE A 4 3.13 1.84 9.69
C ILE A 4 4.40 2.32 10.37
N ASP A 5 4.25 2.94 11.54
CA ASP A 5 5.34 3.53 12.32
C ASP A 5 5.17 3.22 13.82
N ASP A 6 6.02 3.79 14.66
CA ASP A 6 5.94 3.67 16.12
C ASP A 6 4.56 4.10 16.66
N ASN A 7 3.87 5.06 16.04
CA ASN A 7 2.53 5.48 16.47
C ASN A 7 1.47 4.41 16.16
N PHE A 8 1.58 3.77 15.00
CA PHE A 8 0.73 2.64 14.64
C PHE A 8 0.93 1.47 15.61
N LEU A 9 2.19 1.11 15.90
CA LEU A 9 2.51 0.05 16.88
C LEU A 9 1.93 0.37 18.26
N ALA A 10 2.10 1.61 18.74
CA ALA A 10 1.55 2.04 20.02
C ALA A 10 0.02 1.96 20.04
N SER A 11 -0.63 2.38 18.94
CA SER A 11 -2.09 2.30 18.79
C SER A 11 -2.60 0.86 18.73
N ALA A 12 -1.80 -0.05 18.18
CA ALA A 12 -2.06 -1.50 18.18
C ALA A 12 -1.84 -2.16 19.56
N GLY A 13 -1.41 -1.39 20.57
CA GLY A 13 -1.20 -1.87 21.94
C GLY A 13 0.22 -2.36 22.24
N TYR A 14 1.20 -2.11 21.36
CA TYR A 14 2.59 -2.44 21.63
C TYR A 14 3.23 -1.39 22.55
N ASN A 15 3.98 -1.85 23.55
CA ASN A 15 4.82 -0.96 24.34
C ASN A 15 6.13 -0.67 23.58
N VAL A 16 6.06 0.29 22.66
CA VAL A 16 7.17 0.67 21.77
C VAL A 16 8.45 1.02 22.54
N ALA A 17 8.34 1.63 23.74
CA ALA A 17 9.49 1.97 24.58
C ALA A 17 10.25 0.73 25.13
N SER A 18 9.59 -0.43 25.16
CA SER A 18 10.19 -1.70 25.61
C SER A 18 10.76 -2.55 24.46
N LEU A 19 10.46 -2.19 23.22
CA LEU A 19 10.95 -2.89 22.04
C LEU A 19 12.34 -2.37 21.66
N SER A 20 13.24 -3.29 21.32
CA SER A 20 14.47 -2.93 20.61
C SER A 20 14.17 -2.45 19.19
N GLU A 21 15.07 -1.66 18.61
CA GLU A 21 14.92 -1.16 17.23
C GLU A 21 14.73 -2.29 16.19
N ALA A 22 15.42 -3.42 16.37
CA ALA A 22 15.26 -4.59 15.50
C ALA A 22 13.84 -5.18 15.60
N GLN A 23 13.25 -5.24 16.79
CA GLN A 23 11.89 -5.73 16.98
C GLN A 23 10.86 -4.76 16.43
N LYS A 24 11.06 -3.45 16.62
CA LYS A 24 10.19 -2.44 16.01
C LYS A 24 10.17 -2.58 14.50
N GLN A 25 11.36 -2.63 13.88
CA GLN A 25 11.48 -2.78 12.43
C GLN A 25 10.81 -4.05 11.94
N GLN A 26 11.02 -5.18 12.63
CA GLN A 26 10.36 -6.44 12.30
C GLN A 26 8.82 -6.29 12.31
N TYR A 27 8.23 -5.71 13.35
CA TYR A 27 6.77 -5.50 13.39
C TYR A 27 6.29 -4.52 12.33
N ILE A 28 7.04 -3.45 12.08
CA ILE A 28 6.70 -2.49 11.02
C ILE A 28 6.68 -3.18 9.66
N ASP A 29 7.70 -3.99 9.35
CA ASP A 29 7.79 -4.70 8.07
C ASP A 29 6.65 -5.72 7.93
N GLU A 30 6.40 -6.52 8.97
CA GLU A 30 5.32 -7.52 9.00
C GLU A 30 3.94 -6.87 8.80
N PHE A 31 3.63 -5.83 9.57
CA PHE A 31 2.34 -5.14 9.48
C PHE A 31 2.18 -4.32 8.21
N THR A 32 3.27 -3.79 7.67
CA THR A 32 3.24 -3.11 6.36
C THR A 32 2.91 -4.11 5.26
N ALA A 33 3.52 -5.29 5.29
CA ALA A 33 3.22 -6.34 4.31
C ALA A 33 1.75 -6.79 4.38
N GLU A 34 1.25 -7.07 5.58
CA GLU A 34 -0.15 -7.50 5.75
C GLU A 34 -1.15 -6.39 5.41
N ALA A 35 -0.88 -5.15 5.80
CA ALA A 35 -1.73 -4.01 5.44
C ALA A 35 -1.78 -3.82 3.92
N ASN A 36 -0.63 -3.90 3.23
CA ASN A 36 -0.58 -3.81 1.76
C ASN A 36 -1.38 -4.92 1.09
N GLU A 37 -1.30 -6.16 1.58
CA GLU A 37 -2.07 -7.29 1.05
C GLU A 37 -3.57 -7.03 1.18
N ARG A 38 -4.05 -6.71 2.39
CA ARG A 38 -5.46 -6.44 2.67
C ARG A 38 -6.02 -5.28 1.86
N ILE A 39 -5.27 -4.19 1.77
CA ILE A 39 -5.66 -3.01 1.00
C ILE A 39 -5.71 -3.35 -0.49
N SER A 40 -4.72 -4.10 -1.01
CA SER A 40 -4.72 -4.52 -2.42
C SER A 40 -5.95 -5.38 -2.73
N GLU A 41 -6.27 -6.37 -1.90
CA GLU A 41 -7.48 -7.19 -2.05
C GLU A 41 -8.75 -6.34 -2.02
N ARG A 42 -8.84 -5.40 -1.07
CA ARG A 42 -9.99 -4.52 -0.95
C ARG A 42 -10.17 -3.63 -2.17
N LEU A 43 -9.09 -3.05 -2.69
CA LEU A 43 -9.14 -2.20 -3.87
C LEU A 43 -9.50 -2.98 -5.13
N VAL A 44 -8.91 -4.16 -5.32
CA VAL A 44 -9.24 -5.04 -6.46
C VAL A 44 -10.69 -5.51 -6.41
N SER A 45 -11.27 -5.68 -5.21
CA SER A 45 -12.69 -6.05 -5.06
C SER A 45 -13.70 -5.01 -5.57
N GLU A 46 -13.26 -3.77 -5.80
CA GLU A 46 -14.10 -2.69 -6.34
C GLU A 46 -14.07 -2.61 -7.86
N LEU A 47 -13.24 -3.44 -8.51
CA LEU A 47 -13.05 -3.44 -9.96
C LEU A 47 -13.93 -4.50 -10.61
N ASP A 48 -14.43 -4.20 -11.81
CA ASP A 48 -15.02 -5.21 -12.68
C ASP A 48 -13.96 -6.00 -13.49
N ASP A 49 -14.39 -7.06 -14.17
CA ASP A 49 -13.48 -7.93 -14.93
C ASP A 49 -12.69 -7.17 -16.01
N GLN A 50 -13.30 -6.17 -16.65
CA GLN A 50 -12.64 -5.38 -17.69
C GLN A 50 -11.57 -4.46 -17.07
N GLN A 51 -11.90 -3.85 -15.94
CA GLN A 51 -10.99 -3.02 -15.17
C GLN A 51 -9.79 -3.83 -14.63
N ILE A 52 -10.03 -5.06 -14.18
CA ILE A 52 -8.94 -5.97 -13.75
C ILE A 52 -8.02 -6.30 -14.93
N GLU A 53 -8.57 -6.62 -16.11
CA GLU A 53 -7.77 -6.90 -17.30
C GLU A 53 -6.92 -5.69 -17.70
N GLU A 54 -7.51 -4.50 -17.76
CA GLU A 54 -6.79 -3.26 -18.07
C GLU A 54 -5.69 -2.97 -17.04
N PHE A 55 -5.97 -3.17 -15.76
CA PHE A 55 -4.97 -2.97 -14.71
C PHE A 55 -3.79 -3.93 -14.86
N ASN A 56 -4.06 -5.22 -15.11
CA ASN A 56 -3.00 -6.21 -15.33
C ASN A 56 -2.15 -5.86 -16.56
N GLU A 57 -2.78 -5.40 -17.65
CA GLU A 57 -2.03 -4.92 -18.83
C GLU A 57 -1.11 -3.75 -18.50
N ILE A 58 -1.57 -2.79 -17.69
CA ILE A 58 -0.76 -1.65 -17.24
C ILE A 58 0.42 -2.11 -16.37
N GLN A 59 0.22 -3.10 -15.50
CA GLN A 59 1.28 -3.61 -14.63
C GLN A 59 2.32 -4.44 -15.37
N GLU A 60 1.91 -5.26 -16.34
CA GLU A 60 2.77 -6.25 -16.98
C GLU A 60 3.42 -5.75 -18.27
N ASN A 61 2.89 -4.70 -18.90
CA ASN A 61 3.37 -4.19 -20.17
C ASN A 61 3.86 -2.73 -20.07
N PRO A 62 5.19 -2.52 -20.01
CA PRO A 62 5.77 -1.18 -19.93
C PRO A 62 5.38 -0.25 -21.08
N GLU A 63 5.22 -0.77 -22.31
CA GLU A 63 4.80 0.04 -23.45
C GLU A 63 3.35 0.51 -23.27
N ARG A 64 2.46 -0.38 -22.80
CA ARG A 64 1.08 -0.03 -22.46
C ARG A 64 1.02 1.03 -21.36
N ALA A 65 1.80 0.85 -20.28
CA ALA A 65 1.90 1.81 -19.18
C ALA A 65 2.36 3.20 -19.65
N LYS A 66 3.44 3.27 -20.43
CA LYS A 66 3.97 4.53 -20.98
C LYS A 66 2.96 5.21 -21.91
N ASN A 67 2.28 4.44 -22.76
CA ASN A 67 1.25 4.99 -23.65
C ASN A 67 0.08 5.58 -22.85
N TRP A 68 -0.41 4.86 -21.83
CA TRP A 68 -1.47 5.35 -20.95
C TRP A 68 -1.04 6.61 -20.18
N LEU A 69 0.17 6.63 -19.63
CA LEU A 69 0.72 7.81 -18.96
C LEU A 69 0.84 9.01 -19.92
N ASN A 70 1.24 8.80 -21.17
CA ASN A 70 1.30 9.87 -22.16
C ASN A 70 -0.08 10.40 -22.55
N GLU A 71 -1.10 9.55 -22.56
CA GLU A 71 -2.48 9.91 -22.90
C GLU A 71 -3.18 10.68 -21.77
N PHE A 72 -3.10 10.19 -20.53
CA PHE A 72 -3.87 10.71 -19.39
C PHE A 72 -3.05 11.59 -18.43
N HIS A 73 -1.73 11.40 -18.39
CA HIS A 73 -0.81 12.09 -17.48
C HIS A 73 0.41 12.66 -18.23
N ALA A 74 0.17 13.30 -19.37
CA ALA A 74 1.22 13.87 -20.21
C ALA A 74 2.23 14.72 -19.40
N GLY A 75 3.52 14.53 -19.67
CA GLY A 75 4.60 15.17 -18.92
C GLY A 75 4.89 14.54 -17.55
N TYR A 76 4.47 13.28 -17.31
CA TYR A 76 4.75 12.56 -16.08
C TYR A 76 6.26 12.47 -15.74
N HIS A 77 7.13 12.44 -16.75
CA HIS A 77 8.59 12.46 -16.56
C HIS A 77 9.11 13.69 -15.79
N ASP A 78 8.39 14.81 -15.87
CA ASP A 78 8.75 16.04 -15.17
C ASP A 78 8.25 16.08 -13.72
N LYS A 79 7.45 15.09 -13.31
CA LYS A 79 6.93 14.97 -11.95
C LYS A 79 8.02 14.48 -11.01
N GLU A 80 8.08 15.11 -9.84
CA GLU A 80 9.09 14.79 -8.84
C GLU A 80 8.87 13.38 -8.29
N GLU A 81 7.62 12.99 -8.10
CA GLU A 81 7.25 11.66 -7.63
C GLU A 81 7.74 10.57 -8.60
N TYR A 82 7.57 10.80 -9.91
CA TYR A 82 8.07 9.88 -10.92
C TYR A 82 9.60 9.80 -10.94
N ARG A 83 10.30 10.93 -10.81
CA ARG A 83 11.77 10.95 -10.73
C ARG A 83 12.29 10.14 -9.54
N GLN A 84 11.64 10.24 -8.39
CA GLN A 84 12.01 9.47 -7.20
C GLN A 84 11.80 7.97 -7.40
N ILE A 85 10.69 7.58 -8.03
CA ILE A 85 10.43 6.17 -8.39
C ILE A 85 11.48 5.67 -9.38
N LEU A 86 11.83 6.48 -10.39
CA LEU A 86 12.86 6.14 -11.36
C LEU A 86 14.24 5.95 -10.71
N GLU A 87 14.60 6.81 -9.76
CA GLU A 87 15.85 6.68 -9.00
C GLU A 87 15.85 5.41 -8.13
N GLY A 88 14.73 5.13 -7.46
CA GLY A 88 14.60 3.95 -6.59
C GLY A 88 14.57 2.62 -7.34
N THR A 89 13.92 2.57 -8.51
CA THR A 89 13.85 1.37 -9.35
C THR A 89 15.09 1.18 -10.21
N GLY A 90 15.74 2.28 -10.64
CA GLY A 90 16.85 2.25 -11.60
C GLY A 90 16.45 1.80 -13.00
N SER A 91 15.15 1.71 -13.29
CA SER A 91 14.59 1.13 -14.51
C SER A 91 13.39 1.94 -14.95
N GLU A 92 13.45 2.50 -16.16
CA GLU A 92 12.35 3.32 -16.68
C GLU A 92 11.09 2.50 -16.93
N ASP A 93 11.23 1.22 -17.30
CA ASP A 93 10.11 0.32 -17.52
C ASP A 93 9.40 0.02 -16.18
N ASP A 94 10.16 -0.34 -15.16
CA ASP A 94 9.60 -0.64 -13.83
C ASP A 94 9.02 0.63 -13.17
N ALA A 95 9.66 1.78 -13.36
CA ALA A 95 9.14 3.05 -12.88
C ALA A 95 7.82 3.42 -13.57
N ALA A 96 7.73 3.23 -14.90
CA ALA A 96 6.53 3.53 -15.66
C ALA A 96 5.37 2.62 -15.29
N THR A 97 5.58 1.30 -15.20
CA THR A 97 4.52 0.36 -14.81
C THR A 97 4.05 0.62 -13.38
N PHE A 98 4.97 0.83 -12.43
CA PHE A 98 4.63 1.16 -11.05
C PHE A 98 3.83 2.46 -10.94
N TYR A 99 4.29 3.53 -11.58
CA TYR A 99 3.64 4.84 -11.51
C TYR A 99 2.28 4.84 -12.21
N ALA A 100 2.19 4.21 -13.39
CA ALA A 100 0.94 4.05 -14.12
C ALA A 100 -0.08 3.26 -13.29
N ALA A 101 0.32 2.12 -12.71
CA ALA A 101 -0.57 1.31 -11.88
C ALA A 101 -1.12 2.08 -10.67
N ALA A 102 -0.27 2.86 -9.99
CA ALA A 102 -0.68 3.67 -8.86
C ALA A 102 -1.69 4.77 -9.24
N LEU A 103 -1.45 5.47 -10.35
CA LEU A 103 -2.36 6.50 -10.85
C LEU A 103 -3.67 5.90 -11.37
N TRP A 104 -3.58 4.79 -12.11
CA TRP A 104 -4.74 4.09 -12.64
C TRP A 104 -5.66 3.66 -11.51
N MET A 105 -5.13 3.06 -10.44
CA MET A 105 -5.93 2.69 -9.27
C MET A 105 -6.63 3.87 -8.62
N ASN A 106 -5.91 4.99 -8.47
CA ASN A 106 -6.48 6.20 -7.90
C ASN A 106 -7.66 6.75 -8.73
N ASP A 107 -7.60 6.60 -10.05
CA ASP A 107 -8.61 7.11 -10.98
C ASP A 107 -9.78 6.12 -11.17
N ALA A 108 -9.49 4.81 -11.17
CA ALA A 108 -10.47 3.76 -11.43
C ALA A 108 -11.29 3.37 -10.20
N VAL A 109 -10.71 3.44 -8.99
CA VAL A 109 -11.40 3.04 -7.75
C VAL A 109 -12.08 4.25 -7.11
N PRO A 110 -13.43 4.28 -7.07
CA PRO A 110 -14.14 5.33 -6.35
C PRO A 110 -13.78 5.28 -4.87
N ARG A 111 -13.62 6.45 -4.23
CA ARG A 111 -13.29 6.54 -2.80
C ARG A 111 -11.95 5.87 -2.44
N TYR A 112 -11.02 5.72 -3.38
CA TYR A 112 -9.70 5.09 -3.19
C TYR A 112 -9.05 5.41 -1.82
N GLY A 113 -8.93 6.71 -1.49
CA GLY A 113 -8.34 7.13 -0.21
C GLY A 113 -9.16 6.75 1.03
N GLU A 114 -10.49 6.75 0.94
CA GLU A 114 -11.35 6.35 2.05
C GLU A 114 -11.28 4.84 2.29
N LEU A 115 -11.23 4.03 1.23
CA LEU A 115 -11.12 2.56 1.34
C LEU A 115 -9.80 2.13 1.98
N ILE A 116 -8.69 2.79 1.60
CA ILE A 116 -7.39 2.58 2.25
C ILE A 116 -7.49 2.87 3.74
N GLN A 117 -8.09 4.00 4.12
CA GLN A 117 -8.22 4.38 5.53
C GLN A 117 -9.14 3.41 6.29
N GLU A 118 -10.28 3.03 5.71
CA GLU A 118 -11.22 2.06 6.30
C GLU A 118 -10.51 0.72 6.57
N GLU A 119 -9.72 0.21 5.63
CA GLU A 119 -9.04 -1.07 5.82
C GLU A 119 -7.91 -1.00 6.84
N LEU A 120 -7.20 0.14 6.93
CA LEU A 120 -6.20 0.36 7.97
C LEU A 120 -6.83 0.44 9.36
N ASP A 121 -7.94 1.14 9.50
CA ASP A 121 -8.67 1.25 10.76
C ASP A 121 -9.20 -0.13 11.19
N ASN A 122 -9.71 -0.92 10.23
CA ASN A 122 -10.14 -2.30 10.46
C ASN A 122 -8.98 -3.19 10.90
N TYR A 123 -7.83 -3.09 10.24
CA TYR A 123 -6.65 -3.87 10.57
C TYR A 123 -6.09 -3.51 11.94
N LEU A 124 -5.98 -2.21 12.25
CA LEU A 124 -5.59 -1.72 13.57
C LEU A 124 -6.52 -2.26 14.66
N ALA A 125 -7.84 -2.19 14.45
CA ALA A 125 -8.81 -2.72 15.40
C ALA A 125 -8.68 -4.25 15.59
N GLN A 126 -8.28 -5.00 14.55
CA GLN A 126 -8.00 -6.44 14.66
C GLN A 126 -6.74 -6.69 15.49
N LEU A 127 -5.65 -5.96 15.24
CA LEU A 127 -4.40 -6.09 16.00
C LEU A 127 -4.61 -5.82 17.49
N VAL A 128 -5.36 -4.77 17.84
CA VAL A 128 -5.71 -4.46 19.24
C VAL A 128 -6.43 -5.63 19.91
N LYS A 129 -7.45 -6.20 19.25
CA LYS A 129 -8.19 -7.35 19.79
C LYS A 129 -7.31 -8.58 19.96
N MET A 130 -6.43 -8.87 19.00
CA MET A 130 -5.49 -9.98 19.09
C MET A 130 -4.52 -9.79 20.27
N ARG A 131 -4.06 -8.56 20.48
CA ARG A 131 -3.17 -8.21 21.59
C ARG A 131 -3.84 -8.38 22.95
N GLU A 132 -5.05 -7.84 23.10
CA GLU A 132 -5.85 -8.00 24.32
C GLU A 132 -6.10 -9.48 24.66
N ALA A 133 -6.39 -10.31 23.64
CA ALA A 133 -6.56 -11.74 23.82
C ALA A 133 -5.26 -12.44 24.26
N ALA A 134 -4.12 -12.07 23.69
CA ALA A 134 -2.82 -12.62 24.05
C ALA A 134 -2.43 -12.28 25.50
N ASP A 135 -2.66 -11.04 25.93
CA ASP A 135 -2.36 -10.58 27.29
C ASP A 135 -3.28 -11.23 28.34
N ALA A 136 -4.55 -11.51 27.99
CA ALA A 136 -5.47 -12.27 28.83
C ALA A 136 -5.04 -13.74 29.02
N ILE A 137 -4.43 -14.36 28.01
CA ILE A 137 -3.88 -15.72 28.11
C ILE A 137 -2.63 -15.71 28.99
N ALA A 138 -1.73 -14.73 28.82
CA ALA A 138 -0.47 -14.66 29.57
C ALA A 138 -0.66 -14.32 31.07
N SER A 139 -1.82 -13.79 31.44
CA SER A 139 -2.17 -13.42 32.83
C SER A 139 -2.84 -14.55 33.62
N ASN A 140 -3.12 -15.70 33.01
CA ASN A 140 -3.70 -16.91 33.64
C ASN A 140 -2.64 -18.00 33.84
#